data_AF-A0AAV6AV16-F1
#
_entry.id   AF-A0AAV6AV16-F1
#
_cell.length_a   1.000
_cell.length_b   1.000
_cell.length_c   1.000
_cell.angle_alpha   90.00
_cell.angle_beta   90.00
_cell.angle_gamma   90.00
#
_symmetry.space_group_name_H-M   'P 1'
#
loop_
_entity.id
_entity.type
_entity.pdbx_description
1 polymer ?
#
loop_
_entity_poly.entity_id
_entity_poly.type
_entity_poly.pdbx_seq_one_letter_code
_entity_poly.pdbx_strand_id
1 'polypeptide(L)'
;MKNVISAKDIEDLLARGGSVSGLPSDAILTPSAKDVLRDLQRRNGGAMPTSSSAPGNGSVSAPAKQLNSKSSKAELEALFNSPYCQNLKEQLCDIGRRLWGRAYVDGNGGNIAIRVGEDIALCTPTLVSKGFMKPEDMCLVDFEGNQLVGTKRRTSEILMHLQIMKRQPKAVATCHCHPPYSTGFAVAGLVPPTCMIPEYEVFSSVAIAPYRTPGTPEMGQLVADLVDKHNTILMANHGVVSWSHNNVEDAYFKMEILEAYCRTVLVTAQLGIPAKTMSAPQLQDLLKIKQSLGIPDPRHGLKEAELCDNAEWRPGVSCAVPAKQNSTVGLDDQAEKMVQAITDQILAQMGK
;
A
#
# COMPACT_ATOMS: atom_id res chain seq x y z
N MET A 1 36.95 -11.08 25.79
CA MET A 1 35.95 -10.52 24.85
C MET A 1 34.59 -10.66 25.52
N LYS A 2 33.76 -9.60 25.55
CA LYS A 2 32.42 -9.69 26.15
C LYS A 2 31.57 -10.63 25.29
N ASN A 3 30.91 -11.61 25.91
CA ASN A 3 30.11 -12.60 25.21
C ASN A 3 28.83 -11.93 24.69
N VAL A 4 28.59 -11.96 23.38
CA VAL A 4 27.40 -11.36 22.75
C VAL A 4 26.38 -12.46 22.53
N ILE A 5 25.14 -12.24 22.97
CA ILE A 5 24.07 -13.24 22.90
C ILE A 5 22.98 -12.75 21.94
N SER A 6 22.73 -13.54 20.90
CA SER A 6 21.69 -13.31 19.89
C SER A 6 20.34 -13.92 20.30
N ALA A 7 19.27 -13.55 19.59
CA ALA A 7 17.96 -14.17 19.80
C ALA A 7 18.00 -15.69 19.59
N LYS A 8 18.75 -16.13 18.57
CA LYS A 8 18.93 -17.55 18.24
C LYS A 8 19.60 -18.34 19.36
N ASP A 9 20.58 -17.74 20.05
CA ASP A 9 21.25 -18.40 21.17
C ASP A 9 20.30 -18.63 22.36
N ILE A 10 19.35 -17.72 22.57
CA ILE A 10 18.31 -17.85 23.62
C ILE A 10 17.28 -18.91 23.23
N GLU A 11 16.87 -18.92 21.96
CA GLU A 11 15.95 -19.94 21.43
C GLU A 11 16.56 -21.35 21.49
N ASP A 12 17.84 -21.49 21.10
CA ASP A 12 18.58 -22.75 21.17
C ASP A 12 18.78 -23.22 22.62
N LEU A 13 19.00 -22.29 23.56
CA LEU A 13 19.08 -22.58 24.99
C LEU A 13 17.76 -23.14 25.51
N LEU A 14 16.63 -22.51 25.16
CA LEU A 14 15.29 -22.94 25.57
C LEU A 14 14.89 -24.28 24.92
N ALA A 15 15.24 -24.48 23.64
CA ALA A 15 14.97 -25.71 22.92
C ALA A 15 15.70 -26.93 23.54
N ARG A 16 16.84 -26.69 24.19
CA ARG A 16 17.59 -27.70 24.95
C ARG A 16 17.11 -27.87 26.40
N GLY A 17 16.02 -27.22 26.78
CA GLY A 17 15.47 -27.25 28.15
C GLY A 17 16.24 -26.39 29.15
N GLY A 18 17.12 -25.49 28.68
CA GLY A 18 17.84 -24.54 29.51
C GLY A 18 16.96 -23.38 29.97
N SER A 19 17.34 -22.74 31.08
CA SER A 19 16.66 -21.56 31.61
C SER A 19 17.38 -20.27 31.23
N VAL A 20 16.61 -19.23 30.90
CA VAL A 20 17.12 -17.87 30.68
C VAL A 20 17.73 -17.24 31.93
N SER A 21 17.48 -17.80 33.12
CA SER A 21 18.14 -17.42 34.37
C SER A 21 19.61 -17.86 34.45
N GLY A 22 20.05 -18.72 33.53
CA GLY A 22 21.44 -19.18 33.42
C GLY A 22 22.33 -18.31 32.51
N LEU A 23 21.80 -17.21 31.96
CA LEU A 23 22.58 -16.30 31.12
C LEU A 23 23.59 -15.50 31.99
N PRO A 24 24.85 -15.33 31.54
CA PRO A 24 25.83 -14.51 32.26
C PRO A 24 25.32 -13.07 32.43
N SER A 25 25.45 -12.52 33.63
CA SER A 25 24.94 -11.18 33.96
C SER A 25 25.69 -10.04 33.26
N ASP A 26 26.88 -10.31 32.72
CA ASP A 26 27.75 -9.38 31.99
C ASP A 26 27.68 -9.53 30.46
N ALA A 27 26.81 -10.41 29.95
CA ALA A 27 26.64 -10.64 28.52
C ALA A 27 25.99 -9.44 27.81
N ILE A 28 26.45 -9.15 26.59
CA ILE A 28 25.85 -8.12 25.73
C ILE A 28 24.71 -8.77 24.94
N LEU A 29 23.47 -8.38 25.23
CA LEU A 29 22.30 -8.86 24.50
C LEU A 29 22.03 -8.00 23.26
N THR A 30 21.84 -8.64 22.11
CA THR A 30 21.30 -7.98 20.91
C THR A 30 19.88 -7.44 21.15
N PRO A 31 19.41 -6.42 20.40
CA PRO A 31 18.03 -5.91 20.54
C PRO A 31 16.98 -7.03 20.45
N SER A 32 17.10 -7.91 19.45
CA SER A 32 16.19 -9.04 19.27
C SER A 32 16.25 -10.05 20.43
N ALA A 33 17.42 -10.28 21.02
CA ALA A 33 17.55 -11.12 22.22
C ALA A 33 16.80 -10.52 23.43
N LYS A 34 16.81 -9.18 23.58
CA LYS A 34 16.05 -8.49 24.63
C LYS A 34 14.54 -8.60 24.40
N ASP A 35 14.09 -8.59 23.16
CA ASP A 35 12.67 -8.72 22.82
C ASP A 35 12.15 -10.14 23.11
N VAL A 36 12.91 -11.19 22.76
CA VAL A 36 12.59 -12.58 23.14
C VAL A 36 12.47 -12.74 24.66
N LEU A 37 13.38 -12.13 25.44
CA LEU A 37 13.30 -12.15 26.91
C LEU A 37 12.10 -11.40 27.47
N ARG A 38 11.74 -10.24 26.89
CA ARG A 38 10.54 -9.48 27.28
C ARG A 38 9.26 -10.26 27.00
N ASP A 39 9.20 -10.97 25.88
CA ASP A 39 8.04 -11.78 25.53
C ASP A 39 7.91 -13.01 26.45
N LEU A 40 9.03 -13.63 26.85
CA LEU A 40 9.05 -14.69 27.85
C LEU A 40 8.60 -14.18 29.24
N GLN A 41 9.03 -12.99 29.64
CA GLN A 41 8.61 -12.36 30.89
C GLN A 41 7.11 -11.99 30.89
N ARG A 42 6.57 -11.53 29.75
CA ARG A 42 5.13 -11.28 29.56
C ARG A 42 4.31 -12.56 29.65
N ARG A 43 4.79 -13.66 29.07
CA ARG A 43 4.14 -14.99 29.16
C ARG A 43 4.12 -15.53 30.58
N ASN A 44 5.12 -15.21 31.40
CA ASN A 44 5.26 -15.67 32.79
C ASN A 44 4.65 -14.71 33.85
N GLY A 45 3.84 -13.73 33.45
CA GLY A 45 2.97 -12.98 34.38
C GLY A 45 3.61 -11.85 35.19
N GLY A 46 4.79 -11.35 34.82
CA GLY A 46 5.42 -10.21 35.51
C GLY A 46 4.93 -8.85 34.99
N ALA A 47 4.13 -8.12 35.77
CA ALA A 47 3.75 -6.74 35.47
C ALA A 47 4.82 -5.74 35.95
N MET A 48 5.11 -4.72 35.13
CA MET A 48 5.83 -3.50 35.51
C MET A 48 5.24 -2.28 34.77
N PRO A 49 5.28 -1.07 35.38
CA PRO A 49 4.52 0.09 34.94
C PRO A 49 5.27 0.87 33.86
N THR A 50 4.55 1.42 32.87
CA THR A 50 5.10 2.46 32.00
C THR A 50 4.10 3.59 31.83
N SER A 51 4.51 4.75 32.33
CA SER A 51 3.97 6.06 32.01
C SER A 51 4.53 6.52 30.67
N SER A 52 3.69 6.55 29.64
CA SER A 52 3.83 7.47 28.51
C SER A 52 2.48 7.56 27.79
N SER A 53 1.92 8.76 27.77
CA SER A 53 0.65 9.07 27.15
C SER A 53 0.77 9.06 25.63
N ALA A 54 0.64 7.88 25.03
CA ALA A 54 -0.03 7.73 23.74
C ALA A 54 -1.53 7.56 24.02
N PRO A 55 -2.46 8.05 23.17
CA PRO A 55 -3.86 7.69 23.31
C PRO A 55 -3.92 6.16 23.17
N GLY A 56 -4.30 5.49 24.26
CA GLY A 56 -4.32 4.05 24.31
C GLY A 56 -5.24 3.51 23.23
N ASN A 57 -4.72 2.56 22.44
CA ASN A 57 -5.52 1.56 21.73
C ASN A 57 -6.22 0.68 22.78
N GLY A 58 -7.16 1.26 23.53
CA GLY A 58 -8.11 0.52 24.34
C GLY A 58 -8.95 -0.28 23.36
N SER A 59 -8.53 -1.51 23.09
CA SER A 59 -9.28 -2.48 22.31
C SER A 59 -10.63 -2.70 23.01
N VAL A 60 -11.65 -1.96 22.59
CA VAL A 60 -13.02 -2.23 23.00
C VAL A 60 -13.41 -3.51 22.28
N SER A 61 -13.77 -4.55 23.03
CA SER A 61 -14.14 -5.83 22.44
C SER A 61 -15.41 -5.69 21.60
N ALA A 62 -15.45 -6.41 20.48
CA ALA A 62 -16.67 -6.50 19.67
C ALA A 62 -17.83 -7.05 20.51
N PRO A 63 -19.09 -6.68 20.21
CA PRO A 63 -20.25 -7.21 20.91
C PRO A 63 -20.33 -8.74 20.85
N ALA A 64 -20.76 -9.36 21.94
CA ALA A 64 -20.89 -10.82 22.02
C ALA A 64 -21.95 -11.39 21.05
N LYS A 65 -23.03 -10.64 20.82
CA LYS A 65 -24.02 -10.96 19.79
C LYS A 65 -23.57 -10.34 18.46
N GLN A 66 -23.30 -11.19 17.47
CA GLN A 66 -23.07 -10.72 16.10
C GLN A 66 -24.40 -10.29 15.48
N LEU A 67 -24.43 -9.05 14.99
CA LEU A 67 -25.57 -8.50 14.25
C LEU A 67 -25.31 -8.56 12.75
N ASN A 68 -26.42 -8.47 12.01
CA ASN A 68 -26.46 -8.48 10.56
C ASN A 68 -27.59 -7.55 10.05
N SER A 69 -27.72 -7.42 8.73
CA SER A 69 -28.66 -6.53 8.05
C SER A 69 -30.12 -6.79 8.40
N LYS A 70 -30.46 -8.01 8.86
CA LYS A 70 -31.82 -8.42 9.26
C LYS A 70 -32.13 -8.14 10.74
N SER A 71 -31.15 -7.66 11.50
CA SER A 71 -31.36 -7.28 12.90
C SER A 71 -32.34 -6.12 13.01
N SER A 72 -33.04 -6.00 14.13
CA SER A 72 -34.01 -4.91 14.31
C SER A 72 -33.34 -3.55 14.29
N LYS A 73 -34.07 -2.51 13.87
CA LYS A 73 -33.56 -1.13 13.86
C LYS A 73 -32.98 -0.70 15.20
N ALA A 74 -33.65 -1.06 16.30
CA ALA A 74 -33.20 -0.75 17.66
C ALA A 74 -31.85 -1.42 18.00
N GLU A 75 -31.62 -2.66 17.55
CA GLU A 75 -30.35 -3.36 17.74
C GLU A 75 -29.23 -2.73 16.91
N LEU A 76 -29.52 -2.35 15.67
CA LEU A 76 -28.55 -1.67 14.79
C LEU A 76 -28.18 -0.29 15.32
N GLU A 77 -29.14 0.47 15.84
CA GLU A 77 -28.91 1.75 16.52
C GLU A 77 -28.09 1.58 17.81
N ALA A 78 -28.38 0.54 18.60
CA ALA A 78 -27.61 0.22 19.80
C ALA A 78 -26.16 -0.16 19.48
N LEU A 79 -25.94 -0.97 18.43
CA LEU A 79 -24.59 -1.28 17.93
C LEU A 79 -23.88 -0.01 17.47
N PHE A 80 -24.53 0.79 16.61
CA PHE A 80 -23.95 2.01 16.06
C PHE A 80 -23.50 2.99 17.15
N ASN A 81 -24.25 3.09 18.26
CA ASN A 81 -23.95 3.96 19.39
C ASN A 81 -23.15 3.27 20.51
N SER A 82 -22.75 2.01 20.32
CA SER A 82 -21.96 1.27 21.31
C SER A 82 -20.54 1.84 21.47
N PRO A 83 -19.88 1.64 22.63
CA PRO A 83 -18.47 2.00 22.81
C PRO A 83 -17.54 1.38 21.75
N TYR A 84 -17.88 0.19 21.26
CA TYR A 84 -17.13 -0.49 20.19
C TYR A 84 -17.17 0.29 18.88
N CYS A 85 -18.37 0.58 18.37
CA CYS A 85 -18.50 1.36 17.15
C CYS A 85 -18.01 2.80 17.33
N GLN A 86 -18.17 3.39 18.51
CA GLN A 86 -17.61 4.72 18.81
C GLN A 86 -16.09 4.74 18.65
N ASN A 87 -15.38 3.75 19.21
CA ASN A 87 -13.93 3.64 19.03
C ASN A 87 -13.54 3.47 17.55
N LEU A 88 -14.26 2.66 16.77
CA LEU A 88 -14.00 2.52 15.34
C LEU A 88 -14.25 3.82 14.57
N LYS A 89 -15.33 4.55 14.88
CA LYS A 89 -15.63 5.85 14.27
C LYS A 89 -14.53 6.87 14.54
N GLU A 90 -13.97 6.88 15.75
CA GLU A 90 -12.82 7.71 16.13
C GLU A 90 -11.57 7.33 15.33
N GLN A 91 -11.29 6.04 15.15
CA GLN A 91 -10.20 5.57 14.28
C GLN A 91 -10.40 6.01 12.82
N LEU A 92 -11.63 5.88 12.27
CA LEU A 92 -11.94 6.35 10.92
C LEU A 92 -11.70 7.86 10.76
N CYS A 93 -12.08 8.67 11.76
CA CYS A 93 -11.81 10.10 11.78
C CYS A 93 -10.31 10.41 11.87
N ASP A 94 -9.56 9.63 12.65
CA ASP A 94 -8.11 9.78 12.76
C ASP A 94 -7.38 9.47 11.46
N ILE A 95 -7.69 8.34 10.83
CA ILE A 95 -7.16 8.00 9.50
C ILE A 95 -7.54 9.08 8.48
N GLY A 96 -8.77 9.58 8.52
CA GLY A 96 -9.21 10.69 7.67
C GLY A 96 -8.36 11.95 7.82
N ARG A 97 -8.01 12.33 9.06
CA ARG A 97 -7.09 13.46 9.35
C ARG A 97 -5.69 13.22 8.81
N ARG A 98 -5.15 12.00 8.95
CA ARG A 98 -3.81 11.66 8.45
C ARG A 98 -3.77 11.66 6.92
N LEU A 99 -4.76 11.07 6.26
CA LEU A 99 -4.91 11.13 4.80
C LEU A 99 -4.94 12.58 4.30
N TRP A 100 -5.72 13.45 4.95
CA TRP A 100 -5.80 14.86 4.59
C TRP A 100 -4.48 15.59 4.82
N GLY A 101 -3.83 15.38 5.98
CA GLY A 101 -2.54 15.99 6.31
C GLY A 101 -1.40 15.60 5.36
N ARG A 102 -1.52 14.44 4.68
CA ARG A 102 -0.59 13.97 3.65
C ARG A 102 -0.99 14.34 2.22
N ALA A 103 -2.09 15.08 2.05
CA ALA A 103 -2.69 15.40 0.75
C ALA A 103 -3.00 14.15 -0.11
N TYR A 104 -3.39 13.04 0.54
CA TYR A 104 -3.85 11.84 -0.17
C TYR A 104 -5.32 11.93 -0.57
N VAL A 105 -6.06 12.87 0.01
CA VAL A 105 -7.45 13.16 -0.33
C VAL A 105 -7.58 14.62 -0.75
N ASP A 106 -8.36 14.87 -1.78
CA ASP A 106 -8.63 16.17 -2.38
C ASP A 106 -10.09 16.57 -2.14
N GLY A 107 -10.31 17.70 -1.48
CA GLY A 107 -11.64 18.19 -1.14
C GLY A 107 -12.45 17.19 -0.30
N ASN A 108 -13.41 16.52 -0.94
CA ASN A 108 -14.32 15.52 -0.35
C ASN A 108 -14.06 14.09 -0.88
N GLY A 109 -12.98 13.88 -1.63
CA GLY A 109 -12.57 12.59 -2.18
C GLY A 109 -12.08 11.59 -1.13
N GLY A 110 -11.84 10.36 -1.59
CA GLY A 110 -11.51 9.22 -0.76
C GLY A 110 -12.68 8.72 0.09
N ASN A 111 -12.52 7.54 0.69
CA ASN A 111 -13.48 6.92 1.59
C ASN A 111 -12.86 5.74 2.34
N ILE A 112 -13.41 5.45 3.52
CA ILE A 112 -12.93 4.38 4.39
C ILE A 112 -14.14 3.58 4.85
N ALA A 113 -14.01 2.25 4.89
CA ALA A 113 -15.04 1.37 5.43
C ALA A 113 -14.44 0.23 6.26
N ILE A 114 -15.16 -0.17 7.31
CA ILE A 114 -14.78 -1.25 8.22
C ILE A 114 -16.00 -2.12 8.55
N ARG A 115 -15.84 -3.43 8.42
CA ARG A 115 -16.83 -4.45 8.75
C ARG A 115 -17.08 -4.46 10.27
N VAL A 116 -18.34 -4.49 10.68
CA VAL A 116 -18.75 -4.53 12.11
C VAL A 116 -19.76 -5.65 12.41
N GLY A 117 -20.04 -6.49 11.43
CA GLY A 117 -20.92 -7.66 11.56
C GLY A 117 -20.78 -8.58 10.35
N GLU A 118 -21.72 -9.53 10.23
CA GLU A 118 -21.69 -10.56 9.17
C GLU A 118 -21.82 -9.95 7.77
N ASP A 119 -22.71 -8.98 7.60
CA ASP A 119 -23.05 -8.34 6.33
C ASP A 119 -23.34 -6.83 6.51
N ILE A 120 -22.72 -6.22 7.53
CA ILE A 120 -22.81 -4.79 7.84
C ILE A 120 -21.45 -4.15 8.07
N ALA A 121 -21.30 -2.89 7.68
CA ALA A 121 -20.07 -2.11 7.78
C ALA A 121 -20.33 -0.66 8.17
N LEU A 122 -19.39 -0.07 8.90
CA LEU A 122 -19.28 1.38 9.04
C LEU A 122 -18.55 1.96 7.84
N CYS A 123 -18.96 3.14 7.38
CA CYS A 123 -18.25 3.87 6.33
C CYS A 123 -18.31 5.39 6.53
N THR A 124 -17.37 6.08 5.88
CA THR A 124 -17.35 7.55 5.85
C THR A 124 -18.50 8.13 5.01
N PRO A 125 -19.01 9.33 5.35
CA PRO A 125 -20.04 10.00 4.56
C PRO A 125 -19.51 10.53 3.22
N THR A 126 -20.41 10.77 2.27
CA THR A 126 -20.15 11.52 1.04
C THR A 126 -20.10 13.03 1.30
N LEU A 127 -19.42 13.77 0.41
CA LEU A 127 -19.33 15.24 0.40
C LEU A 127 -18.79 15.88 1.69
N VAL A 128 -18.03 15.13 2.50
CA VAL A 128 -17.32 15.61 3.68
C VAL A 128 -15.84 15.37 3.50
N SER A 129 -15.03 16.40 3.73
CA SER A 129 -13.58 16.26 3.74
C SER A 129 -13.14 15.33 4.85
N LYS A 130 -12.27 14.37 4.53
CA LYS A 130 -11.86 13.33 5.50
C LYS A 130 -11.08 13.90 6.68
N GLY A 131 -10.44 15.06 6.50
CA GLY A 131 -9.76 15.78 7.58
C GLY A 131 -10.69 16.40 8.64
N PHE A 132 -11.98 16.55 8.34
CA PHE A 132 -12.94 17.26 9.21
C PHE A 132 -14.15 16.42 9.61
N MET A 133 -14.08 15.09 9.40
CA MET A 133 -15.14 14.18 9.83
C MET A 133 -15.24 14.14 11.35
N LYS A 134 -16.46 13.94 11.84
CA LYS A 134 -16.75 13.63 13.23
C LYS A 134 -17.31 12.21 13.36
N PRO A 135 -17.19 11.54 14.53
CA PRO A 135 -17.75 10.20 14.71
C PRO A 135 -19.25 10.09 14.37
N GLU A 136 -20.02 11.14 14.62
CA GLU A 136 -21.46 11.21 14.36
C GLU A 136 -21.79 11.26 12.86
N ASP A 137 -20.81 11.59 12.02
CA ASP A 137 -20.95 11.68 10.57
C ASP A 137 -20.91 10.30 9.89
N MET A 138 -20.44 9.25 10.59
CA MET A 138 -20.30 7.92 10.03
C MET A 138 -21.65 7.28 9.70
N CYS A 139 -21.65 6.33 8.79
CA CYS A 139 -22.85 5.62 8.34
C CYS A 139 -22.69 4.12 8.58
N LEU A 140 -23.76 3.47 9.03
CA LEU A 140 -23.87 2.01 9.04
C LEU A 140 -24.61 1.58 7.78
N VAL A 141 -24.02 0.66 7.02
CA VAL A 141 -24.60 0.13 5.78
C VAL A 141 -24.66 -1.38 5.82
N ASP A 142 -25.60 -1.97 5.08
CA ASP A 142 -25.55 -3.38 4.72
C ASP A 142 -24.65 -3.61 3.50
N PHE A 143 -24.44 -4.89 3.19
CA PHE A 143 -23.63 -5.35 2.08
C PHE A 143 -24.26 -5.15 0.70
N GLU A 144 -25.53 -4.75 0.64
CA GLU A 144 -26.21 -4.29 -0.58
C GLU A 144 -26.05 -2.78 -0.80
N GLY A 145 -25.42 -2.07 0.15
CA GLY A 145 -25.16 -0.63 0.07
C GLY A 145 -26.31 0.24 0.57
N ASN A 146 -27.32 -0.37 1.22
CA ASN A 146 -28.39 0.35 1.88
C ASN A 146 -27.88 0.94 3.20
N GLN A 147 -28.22 2.20 3.45
CA GLN A 147 -27.89 2.86 4.71
C GLN A 147 -28.91 2.46 5.78
N LEU A 148 -28.43 1.82 6.84
CA LEU A 148 -29.23 1.32 7.95
C LEU A 148 -29.35 2.35 9.08
N VAL A 149 -28.23 2.99 9.43
CA VAL A 149 -28.13 3.99 10.52
C VAL A 149 -27.14 5.10 10.12
N GLY A 150 -27.33 6.30 10.67
CA GLY A 150 -26.50 7.48 10.42
C GLY A 150 -27.29 8.61 9.78
N THR A 151 -26.90 9.85 10.06
CA THR A 151 -27.64 11.05 9.65
C THR A 151 -27.17 11.61 8.31
N LYS A 152 -25.86 11.56 8.04
CA LYS A 152 -25.28 11.91 6.73
C LYS A 152 -25.45 10.77 5.74
N ARG A 153 -25.37 11.08 4.45
CA ARG A 153 -25.38 10.06 3.39
C ARG A 153 -24.03 9.36 3.31
N ARG A 154 -24.05 8.03 3.22
CA ARG A 154 -22.85 7.20 2.97
C ARG A 154 -22.09 7.61 1.70
N THR A 155 -20.80 7.25 1.60
CA THR A 155 -19.98 7.48 0.40
C THR A 155 -20.64 6.95 -0.88
N SER A 156 -20.51 7.65 -2.01
CA SER A 156 -21.02 7.19 -3.32
C SER A 156 -20.41 5.85 -3.75
N GLU A 157 -19.21 5.54 -3.28
CA GLU A 157 -18.40 4.39 -3.71
C GLU A 157 -18.47 3.19 -2.78
N ILE A 158 -19.50 3.14 -1.92
CA ILE A 158 -19.63 2.08 -0.92
C ILE A 158 -19.64 0.68 -1.56
N LEU A 159 -20.19 0.54 -2.77
CA LEU A 159 -20.29 -0.74 -3.47
C LEU A 159 -18.92 -1.38 -3.71
N MET A 160 -17.88 -0.58 -4.00
CA MET A 160 -16.51 -1.07 -4.15
C MET A 160 -16.03 -1.74 -2.85
N HIS A 161 -16.14 -1.05 -1.71
CA HIS A 161 -15.74 -1.60 -0.42
C HIS A 161 -16.49 -2.89 -0.08
N LEU A 162 -17.81 -2.91 -0.32
CA LEU A 162 -18.65 -4.06 0.00
C LEU A 162 -18.35 -5.25 -0.93
N GLN A 163 -18.10 -5.02 -2.22
CA GLN A 163 -17.70 -6.08 -3.15
C GLN A 163 -16.33 -6.66 -2.78
N ILE A 164 -15.37 -5.84 -2.33
CA ILE A 164 -14.10 -6.33 -1.76
C ILE A 164 -14.37 -7.23 -0.56
N MET A 165 -15.17 -6.78 0.41
CA MET A 165 -15.48 -7.55 1.62
C MET A 165 -16.30 -8.83 1.35
N LYS A 166 -17.16 -8.83 0.32
CA LYS A 166 -17.90 -10.01 -0.16
C LYS A 166 -16.97 -11.02 -0.81
N ARG A 167 -16.08 -10.56 -1.69
CA ARG A 167 -15.17 -11.43 -2.45
C ARG A 167 -14.07 -12.01 -1.57
N GLN A 168 -13.53 -11.20 -0.66
CA GLN A 168 -12.52 -11.59 0.30
C GLN A 168 -13.07 -11.47 1.73
N PRO A 169 -13.64 -12.55 2.31
CA PRO A 169 -14.21 -12.51 3.65
C PRO A 169 -13.23 -12.11 4.76
N LYS A 170 -11.92 -12.30 4.54
CA LYS A 170 -10.88 -11.82 5.47
C LYS A 170 -10.74 -10.29 5.46
N ALA A 171 -11.22 -9.57 4.45
CA ALA A 171 -11.12 -8.12 4.40
C ALA A 171 -12.05 -7.50 5.45
N VAL A 172 -11.46 -6.99 6.53
CA VAL A 172 -12.17 -6.32 7.63
C VAL A 172 -12.23 -4.83 7.44
N ALA A 173 -11.22 -4.21 6.82
CA ALA A 173 -11.14 -2.77 6.61
C ALA A 173 -10.61 -2.44 5.22
N THR A 174 -10.99 -1.28 4.72
CA THR A 174 -10.67 -0.80 3.39
C THR A 174 -10.46 0.71 3.39
N CYS A 175 -9.49 1.19 2.62
CA CYS A 175 -9.14 2.60 2.53
C CYS A 175 -8.94 2.98 1.06
N HIS A 176 -9.71 3.94 0.58
CA HIS A 176 -9.59 4.50 -0.76
C HIS A 176 -9.22 5.99 -0.68
N CYS A 177 -8.23 6.40 -1.48
CA CYS A 177 -7.86 7.79 -1.66
C CYS A 177 -7.08 8.00 -2.97
N HIS A 178 -6.57 9.22 -3.18
CA HIS A 178 -5.94 9.70 -4.42
C HIS A 178 -4.51 10.21 -4.16
N PRO A 179 -3.59 9.37 -3.63
CA PRO A 179 -2.24 9.82 -3.32
C PRO A 179 -1.48 10.11 -4.65
N PRO A 180 -0.81 11.28 -4.78
CA PRO A 180 -0.38 11.79 -6.10
C PRO A 180 0.54 10.87 -6.90
N TYR A 181 1.55 10.26 -6.29
CA TYR A 181 2.53 9.44 -7.03
C TYR A 181 1.89 8.13 -7.49
N SER A 182 1.19 7.43 -6.62
CA SER A 182 0.51 6.17 -6.95
C SER A 182 -0.64 6.39 -7.93
N THR A 183 -1.36 7.51 -7.80
CA THR A 183 -2.39 7.91 -8.77
C THR A 183 -1.76 8.23 -10.13
N GLY A 184 -0.54 8.79 -10.16
CA GLY A 184 0.24 8.96 -11.39
C GLY A 184 0.51 7.62 -12.10
N PHE A 185 0.88 6.57 -11.37
CA PHE A 185 1.00 5.21 -11.91
C PHE A 185 -0.35 4.68 -12.43
N ALA A 186 -1.44 4.91 -11.70
CA ALA A 186 -2.78 4.52 -12.13
C ALA A 186 -3.21 5.23 -13.43
N VAL A 187 -2.93 6.53 -13.57
CA VAL A 187 -3.17 7.31 -14.80
C VAL A 187 -2.31 6.80 -15.96
N ALA A 188 -1.06 6.42 -15.69
CA ALA A 188 -0.16 5.83 -16.69
C ALA A 188 -0.56 4.41 -17.12
N GLY A 189 -1.52 3.76 -16.42
CA GLY A 189 -1.89 2.38 -16.68
C GLY A 189 -0.79 1.38 -16.30
N LEU A 190 0.07 1.74 -15.33
CA LEU A 190 1.29 0.99 -15.01
C LEU A 190 1.30 0.57 -13.54
N VAL A 191 1.51 -0.72 -13.28
CA VAL A 191 1.81 -1.21 -11.93
C VAL A 191 3.26 -0.84 -11.60
N PRO A 192 3.56 -0.29 -10.40
CA PRO A 192 4.93 0.03 -10.05
C PRO A 192 5.81 -1.24 -10.06
N PRO A 193 7.08 -1.12 -10.50
CA PRO A 193 7.98 -2.27 -10.64
C PRO A 193 8.25 -2.92 -9.29
N THR A 194 8.66 -4.18 -9.26
CA THR A 194 8.95 -4.94 -8.04
C THR A 194 10.46 -5.08 -7.80
N CYS A 195 10.81 -5.70 -6.67
CA CYS A 195 12.16 -6.06 -6.25
C CYS A 195 13.08 -4.89 -5.89
N MET A 196 12.57 -3.71 -5.52
CA MET A 196 13.42 -2.58 -5.15
C MET A 196 13.49 -2.32 -3.64
N ILE A 197 12.36 -2.35 -2.94
CA ILE A 197 12.26 -1.96 -1.53
C ILE A 197 11.54 -3.04 -0.71
N PRO A 198 12.13 -3.52 0.41
CA PRO A 198 11.54 -4.58 1.21
C PRO A 198 10.13 -4.28 1.75
N GLU A 199 9.87 -3.06 2.19
CA GLU A 199 8.57 -2.67 2.76
C GLU A 199 7.43 -2.83 1.75
N TYR A 200 7.67 -2.47 0.48
CA TYR A 200 6.70 -2.69 -0.58
C TYR A 200 6.46 -4.19 -0.80
N GLU A 201 7.53 -4.97 -0.90
CA GLU A 201 7.43 -6.41 -1.16
C GLU A 201 6.73 -7.18 -0.03
N VAL A 202 6.99 -6.83 1.22
CA VAL A 202 6.43 -7.50 2.39
C VAL A 202 4.97 -7.12 2.62
N PHE A 203 4.61 -5.83 2.50
CA PHE A 203 3.30 -5.36 2.96
C PHE A 203 2.27 -5.12 1.85
N SER A 204 2.70 -5.01 0.59
CA SER A 204 1.81 -4.64 -0.52
C SER A 204 1.85 -5.68 -1.64
N SER A 205 0.70 -6.12 -2.12
CA SER A 205 0.56 -6.84 -3.39
C SER A 205 -0.37 -6.00 -4.26
N VAL A 206 0.19 -5.47 -5.35
CA VAL A 206 -0.44 -4.42 -6.16
C VAL A 206 -0.88 -4.95 -7.50
N ALA A 207 -2.09 -4.56 -7.91
CA ALA A 207 -2.59 -4.73 -9.27
C ALA A 207 -3.26 -3.43 -9.75
N ILE A 208 -3.61 -3.37 -11.04
CA ILE A 208 -4.36 -2.27 -11.62
C ILE A 208 -5.69 -2.76 -12.19
N ALA A 209 -6.78 -2.11 -11.80
CA ALA A 209 -8.10 -2.32 -12.36
C ALA A 209 -8.34 -1.35 -13.54
N PRO A 210 -8.93 -1.81 -14.66
CA PRO A 210 -9.32 -0.93 -15.76
C PRO A 210 -10.32 0.15 -15.33
N TYR A 211 -10.32 1.29 -16.02
CA TYR A 211 -11.23 2.40 -15.70
C TYR A 211 -12.69 2.00 -15.84
N ARG A 212 -13.47 2.35 -14.83
CA ARG A 212 -14.94 2.42 -14.86
C ARG A 212 -15.37 3.65 -14.05
N THR A 213 -16.59 4.12 -14.31
CA THR A 213 -17.12 5.28 -13.60
C THR A 213 -17.17 5.01 -12.09
N PRO A 214 -16.63 5.92 -11.25
CA PRO A 214 -16.72 5.80 -9.80
C PRO A 214 -18.15 5.63 -9.29
N GLY A 215 -18.33 4.79 -8.27
CA GLY A 215 -19.63 4.48 -7.68
C GLY A 215 -20.51 3.47 -8.42
N THR A 216 -20.09 2.93 -9.58
CA THR A 216 -20.89 1.91 -10.28
C THR A 216 -20.57 0.47 -9.81
N PRO A 217 -21.52 -0.47 -9.93
CA PRO A 217 -21.29 -1.88 -9.59
C PRO A 217 -20.17 -2.54 -10.39
N GLU A 218 -19.97 -2.12 -11.65
CA GLU A 218 -18.94 -2.65 -12.53
C GLU A 218 -17.54 -2.28 -12.05
N MET A 219 -17.36 -1.07 -11.53
CA MET A 219 -16.09 -0.62 -10.97
C MET A 219 -15.69 -1.48 -9.77
N GLY A 220 -16.61 -1.66 -8.82
CA GLY A 220 -16.31 -2.46 -7.64
C GLY A 220 -16.17 -3.96 -7.95
N GLN A 221 -16.83 -4.49 -8.98
CA GLN A 221 -16.61 -5.88 -9.44
C GLN A 221 -15.19 -6.09 -9.98
N LEU A 222 -14.70 -5.19 -10.84
CA LEU A 222 -13.34 -5.27 -11.39
C LEU A 222 -12.28 -5.18 -10.29
N VAL A 223 -12.49 -4.32 -9.30
CA VAL A 223 -11.61 -4.24 -8.12
C VAL A 223 -11.67 -5.55 -7.33
N ALA A 224 -12.87 -6.07 -7.07
CA ALA A 224 -13.07 -7.29 -6.29
C ALA A 224 -12.43 -8.52 -6.96
N ASP A 225 -12.46 -8.64 -8.28
CA ASP A 225 -11.85 -9.78 -9.00
C ASP A 225 -10.33 -9.92 -8.76
N LEU A 226 -9.68 -8.86 -8.28
CA LEU A 226 -8.24 -8.83 -7.99
C LEU A 226 -7.90 -9.13 -6.52
N VAL A 227 -8.87 -9.04 -5.59
CA VAL A 227 -8.55 -9.00 -4.15
C VAL A 227 -8.10 -10.32 -3.54
N ASP A 228 -8.31 -11.45 -4.21
CA ASP A 228 -7.81 -12.75 -3.75
C ASP A 228 -6.29 -12.86 -3.85
N LYS A 229 -5.68 -12.06 -4.74
CA LYS A 229 -4.24 -12.06 -5.02
C LYS A 229 -3.56 -10.75 -4.59
N HIS A 230 -4.32 -9.68 -4.45
CA HIS A 230 -3.80 -8.34 -4.23
C HIS A 230 -4.52 -7.65 -3.07
N ASN A 231 -3.75 -6.99 -2.21
CA ASN A 231 -4.29 -6.22 -1.08
C ASN A 231 -4.43 -4.73 -1.37
N THR A 232 -3.89 -4.27 -2.50
CA THR A 232 -3.86 -2.87 -2.91
C THR A 232 -4.08 -2.80 -4.42
N ILE A 233 -5.06 -2.01 -4.85
CA ILE A 233 -5.50 -1.93 -6.23
C ILE A 233 -5.40 -0.48 -6.69
N LEU A 234 -4.59 -0.24 -7.72
CA LEU A 234 -4.63 0.98 -8.51
C LEU A 234 -5.90 0.95 -9.36
N MET A 235 -6.63 2.05 -9.43
CA MET A 235 -7.80 2.20 -10.29
C MET A 235 -7.45 3.19 -11.39
N ALA A 236 -7.37 2.70 -12.64
CA ALA A 236 -6.89 3.49 -13.75
C ALA A 236 -7.68 4.82 -13.88
N ASN A 237 -6.97 5.93 -14.09
CA ASN A 237 -7.55 7.29 -14.14
C ASN A 237 -8.40 7.71 -12.94
N HIS A 238 -8.15 7.13 -11.75
CA HIS A 238 -8.95 7.42 -10.57
C HIS A 238 -8.11 7.56 -9.29
N GLY A 239 -7.54 6.48 -8.78
CA GLY A 239 -6.90 6.49 -7.46
C GLY A 239 -6.47 5.11 -6.99
N VAL A 240 -6.48 4.90 -5.68
CA VAL A 240 -6.02 3.64 -5.07
C VAL A 240 -7.00 3.18 -4.00
N VAL A 241 -7.26 1.88 -3.91
CA VAL A 241 -7.94 1.25 -2.78
C VAL A 241 -7.08 0.15 -2.19
N SER A 242 -6.96 0.11 -0.87
CA SER A 242 -6.31 -0.97 -0.14
C SER A 242 -7.31 -1.66 0.80
N TRP A 243 -7.06 -2.93 1.11
CA TRP A 243 -7.81 -3.67 2.11
C TRP A 243 -6.89 -4.37 3.10
N SER A 244 -7.41 -4.61 4.30
CA SER A 244 -6.71 -5.24 5.41
C SER A 244 -7.58 -6.31 6.07
N HIS A 245 -6.95 -7.38 6.54
CA HIS A 245 -7.56 -8.39 7.40
C HIS A 245 -7.39 -8.11 8.89
N ASN A 246 -6.68 -7.05 9.26
CA ASN A 246 -6.35 -6.69 10.64
C ASN A 246 -7.28 -5.58 11.15
N ASN A 247 -7.15 -4.39 10.58
CA ASN A 247 -7.83 -3.17 11.04
C ASN A 247 -7.66 -2.03 10.01
N VAL A 248 -8.27 -0.88 10.30
CA VAL A 248 -8.19 0.29 9.42
C VAL A 248 -6.79 0.89 9.33
N GLU A 249 -5.99 0.84 10.40
CA GLU A 249 -4.61 1.34 10.42
C GLU A 249 -3.75 0.59 9.38
N ASP A 250 -3.87 -0.74 9.34
CA ASP A 250 -3.15 -1.57 8.39
C ASP A 250 -3.65 -1.40 6.94
N ALA A 251 -4.91 -1.02 6.71
CA ALA A 251 -5.36 -0.61 5.38
C ALA A 251 -4.70 0.73 4.97
N TYR A 252 -4.64 1.69 5.90
CA TYR A 252 -3.97 2.97 5.70
C TYR A 252 -2.45 2.83 5.48
N PHE A 253 -1.75 1.97 6.22
CA PHE A 253 -0.32 1.75 6.03
C PHE A 253 0.03 1.24 4.63
N LYS A 254 -0.78 0.37 4.03
CA LYS A 254 -0.58 -0.05 2.63
C LYS A 254 -0.63 1.12 1.67
N MET A 255 -1.49 2.10 1.93
CA MET A 255 -1.56 3.33 1.16
C MET A 255 -0.29 4.17 1.31
N GLU A 256 0.23 4.31 2.54
CA GLU A 256 1.48 5.04 2.78
C GLU A 256 2.68 4.36 2.14
N ILE A 257 2.76 3.03 2.26
CA ILE A 257 3.84 2.21 1.69
C ILE A 257 3.84 2.33 0.17
N LEU A 258 2.68 2.16 -0.48
CA LEU A 258 2.58 2.28 -1.93
C LEU A 258 2.96 3.69 -2.40
N GLU A 259 2.49 4.74 -1.73
CA GLU A 259 2.82 6.11 -2.13
C GLU A 259 4.31 6.43 -1.98
N ALA A 260 4.91 6.03 -0.85
CA ALA A 260 6.35 6.19 -0.63
C ALA A 260 7.15 5.40 -1.67
N TYR A 261 6.68 4.21 -2.03
CA TYR A 261 7.30 3.37 -3.04
C TYR A 261 7.24 4.01 -4.44
N CYS A 262 6.04 4.40 -4.90
CA CYS A 262 5.86 5.07 -6.18
C CYS A 262 6.68 6.35 -6.30
N ARG A 263 6.75 7.16 -5.23
CA ARG A 263 7.64 8.33 -5.17
C ARG A 263 9.10 7.94 -5.35
N THR A 264 9.55 6.89 -4.66
CA THR A 264 10.94 6.42 -4.73
C THR A 264 11.29 5.87 -6.12
N VAL A 265 10.37 5.12 -6.74
CA VAL A 265 10.54 4.64 -8.12
C VAL A 265 10.68 5.82 -9.09
N LEU A 266 9.86 6.86 -8.94
CA LEU A 266 9.94 8.05 -9.80
C LEU A 266 11.27 8.79 -9.62
N VAL A 267 11.72 9.01 -8.38
CA VAL A 267 13.04 9.59 -8.12
C VAL A 267 14.14 8.71 -8.71
N THR A 268 14.06 7.39 -8.54
CA THR A 268 15.03 6.43 -9.07
C THR A 268 15.13 6.52 -10.60
N ALA A 269 13.99 6.60 -11.28
CA ALA A 269 13.94 6.78 -12.73
C ALA A 269 14.59 8.10 -13.18
N GLN A 270 14.37 9.18 -12.43
CA GLN A 270 14.91 10.52 -12.73
C GLN A 270 16.43 10.61 -12.59
N LEU A 271 17.06 9.74 -11.80
CA LEU A 271 18.52 9.71 -11.65
C LEU A 271 19.25 9.20 -12.91
N GLY A 272 18.54 8.62 -13.88
CA GLY A 272 19.11 8.19 -15.17
C GLY A 272 20.05 6.99 -15.08
N ILE A 273 20.05 6.27 -13.95
CA ILE A 273 20.84 5.06 -13.72
C ILE A 273 19.88 3.87 -13.57
N PRO A 274 20.17 2.70 -14.15
CA PRO A 274 19.37 1.50 -13.93
C PRO A 274 19.17 1.20 -12.44
N ALA A 275 17.92 0.98 -12.05
CA ALA A 275 17.58 0.65 -10.67
C ALA A 275 18.26 -0.65 -10.24
N LYS A 276 18.82 -0.66 -9.02
CA LYS A 276 19.28 -1.90 -8.40
C LYS A 276 18.08 -2.66 -7.85
N THR A 277 18.03 -3.95 -8.12
CA THR A 277 16.99 -4.84 -7.61
C THR A 277 17.58 -5.86 -6.65
N MET A 278 16.73 -6.35 -5.74
CA MET A 278 17.01 -7.52 -4.92
C MET A 278 17.17 -8.76 -5.80
N SER A 279 17.97 -9.71 -5.33
CA SER A 279 18.10 -11.02 -5.98
C SER A 279 16.86 -11.87 -5.71
N ALA A 280 16.64 -12.89 -6.54
CA ALA A 280 15.51 -13.81 -6.37
C ALA A 280 15.49 -14.50 -4.97
N PRO A 281 16.64 -14.96 -4.41
CA PRO A 281 16.65 -15.50 -3.04
C PRO A 281 16.25 -14.49 -1.97
N GLN A 282 16.69 -13.23 -2.11
CA GLN A 282 16.29 -12.15 -1.19
C GLN A 282 14.79 -11.91 -1.24
N LEU A 283 14.20 -11.90 -2.45
CA LEU A 283 12.76 -11.74 -2.60
C LEU A 283 11.99 -12.95 -2.03
N GLN A 284 12.47 -14.17 -2.20
CA GLN A 284 11.84 -15.35 -1.59
C GLN A 284 11.74 -15.24 -0.07
N ASP A 285 12.79 -14.72 0.58
CA ASP A 285 12.74 -14.53 2.04
C ASP A 285 11.70 -13.49 2.44
N LEU A 286 11.53 -12.41 1.67
CA LEU A 286 10.48 -11.43 1.88
C LEU A 286 9.07 -12.00 1.63
N LEU A 287 8.91 -12.84 0.61
CA LEU A 287 7.64 -13.51 0.31
C LEU A 287 7.24 -14.49 1.43
N LYS A 288 8.18 -15.18 2.07
CA LYS A 288 7.90 -16.01 3.26
C LYS A 288 7.39 -15.15 4.42
N ILE A 289 7.99 -13.97 4.66
CA ILE A 289 7.53 -13.03 5.68
C ILE A 289 6.11 -12.57 5.35
N LYS A 290 5.87 -12.12 4.12
CA LYS A 290 4.54 -11.70 3.63
C LYS A 290 3.47 -12.78 3.83
N GLN A 291 3.81 -14.02 3.50
CA GLN A 291 2.91 -15.16 3.67
C GLN A 291 2.61 -15.41 5.15
N SER A 292 3.59 -15.29 6.04
CA SER A 292 3.38 -15.41 7.50
C SER A 292 2.48 -14.30 8.06
N LEU A 293 2.47 -13.12 7.42
CA LEU A 293 1.58 -12.00 7.74
C LEU A 293 0.17 -12.16 7.13
N GLY A 294 -0.12 -13.26 6.42
CA GLY A 294 -1.44 -13.53 5.84
C GLY A 294 -1.81 -12.59 4.68
N ILE A 295 -0.85 -11.90 4.07
CA ILE A 295 -1.07 -11.00 2.94
C ILE A 295 -1.13 -11.83 1.65
N PRO A 296 -2.13 -11.63 0.76
CA PRO A 296 -2.17 -12.33 -0.52
C PRO A 296 -1.09 -11.82 -1.48
N ASP A 297 -0.54 -12.70 -2.31
CA ASP A 297 0.35 -12.35 -3.41
C ASP A 297 0.31 -13.46 -4.48
N PRO A 298 0.22 -13.14 -5.78
CA PRO A 298 0.25 -14.15 -6.84
C PRO A 298 1.60 -14.86 -6.99
N ARG A 299 2.68 -14.31 -6.41
CA ARG A 299 4.03 -14.86 -6.52
C ARG A 299 4.35 -15.96 -5.52
N HIS A 300 3.44 -16.23 -4.58
CA HIS A 300 3.60 -17.35 -3.65
C HIS A 300 3.73 -18.68 -4.40
N GLY A 301 4.86 -19.36 -4.20
CA GLY A 301 5.14 -20.66 -4.84
C GLY A 301 5.71 -20.58 -6.26
N LEU A 302 5.99 -19.37 -6.79
CA LEU A 302 6.71 -19.22 -8.06
C LEU A 302 8.20 -19.54 -7.92
N LYS A 303 8.83 -19.89 -9.04
CA LYS A 303 10.27 -20.17 -9.15
C LYS A 303 11.06 -18.88 -9.42
N GLU A 304 12.35 -18.90 -9.09
CA GLU A 304 13.26 -17.74 -9.06
C GLU A 304 13.26 -16.84 -10.31
N ALA A 305 13.08 -17.39 -11.52
CA ALA A 305 13.21 -16.63 -12.77
C ALA A 305 12.05 -15.67 -13.06
N GLU A 306 10.94 -15.76 -12.32
CA GLU A 306 9.69 -15.04 -12.61
C GLU A 306 9.34 -13.99 -11.54
N LEU A 307 10.18 -13.82 -10.51
CA LEU A 307 9.83 -13.03 -9.33
C LEU A 307 10.00 -11.51 -9.50
N CYS A 308 10.91 -11.10 -10.40
CA CYS A 308 11.30 -9.71 -10.62
C CYS A 308 11.10 -9.24 -12.07
N ASP A 309 10.07 -9.77 -12.75
CA ASP A 309 9.75 -9.32 -14.11
C ASP A 309 9.16 -7.90 -14.06
N ASN A 310 9.87 -6.96 -14.70
CA ASN A 310 9.53 -5.55 -14.77
C ASN A 310 9.46 -5.08 -16.24
N ALA A 311 9.22 -5.97 -17.21
CA ALA A 311 9.30 -5.67 -18.64
C ALA A 311 8.43 -4.50 -19.12
N GLU A 312 7.28 -4.28 -18.47
CA GLU A 312 6.37 -3.17 -18.78
C GLU A 312 6.88 -1.81 -18.27
N TRP A 313 7.69 -1.81 -17.20
CA TRP A 313 8.26 -0.60 -16.64
C TRP A 313 9.58 -0.24 -17.35
N ARG A 314 9.61 0.94 -17.96
CA ARG A 314 10.84 1.52 -18.50
C ARG A 314 11.06 2.89 -17.83
N PRO A 315 12.23 3.13 -17.20
CA PRO A 315 12.53 4.46 -16.70
C PRO A 315 12.46 5.44 -17.88
N GLY A 316 11.84 6.59 -17.68
CA GLY A 316 11.70 7.61 -18.71
C GLY A 316 13.05 7.89 -19.36
N VAL A 317 13.15 7.69 -20.67
CA VAL A 317 14.41 7.84 -21.40
C VAL A 317 14.87 9.29 -21.29
N SER A 318 15.99 9.53 -20.59
CA SER A 318 16.82 10.67 -20.96
C SER A 318 17.36 10.31 -22.34
N CYS A 319 16.97 11.05 -23.38
CA CYS A 319 17.66 10.94 -24.66
C CYS A 319 19.12 11.33 -24.41
N ALA A 320 19.98 10.34 -24.14
CA ALA A 320 21.40 10.53 -24.26
C ALA A 320 21.62 10.75 -25.75
N VAL A 321 21.72 12.02 -26.16
CA VAL A 321 22.28 12.35 -27.47
C VAL A 321 23.64 11.64 -27.46
N PRO A 322 23.86 10.62 -28.32
CA PRO A 322 25.16 9.98 -28.38
C PRO A 322 26.18 11.11 -28.53
N ALA A 323 27.27 11.08 -27.77
CA ALA A 323 28.36 12.02 -28.01
C ALA A 323 28.59 12.00 -29.53
N LYS A 324 28.40 13.15 -30.20
CA LYS A 324 28.67 13.27 -31.63
C LYS A 324 30.02 12.60 -31.78
N GLN A 325 30.06 11.44 -32.45
CA GLN A 325 31.33 10.98 -32.94
C GLN A 325 31.81 12.20 -33.73
N ASN A 326 32.97 12.74 -33.35
CA ASN A 326 33.70 13.60 -34.26
C ASN A 326 34.07 12.67 -35.42
N SER A 327 33.08 12.39 -36.27
CA SER A 327 33.29 11.88 -37.58
C SER A 327 34.01 13.02 -38.26
N THR A 328 35.33 12.99 -38.18
CA THR A 328 36.18 13.48 -39.25
C THR A 328 35.83 12.64 -40.47
N VAL A 329 34.61 12.78 -40.99
CA VAL A 329 34.40 12.59 -42.42
C VAL A 329 35.25 13.69 -42.99
N GLY A 330 36.49 13.34 -43.36
CA GLY A 330 37.30 14.23 -44.16
C GLY A 330 36.44 14.68 -45.33
N LEU A 331 36.48 15.97 -45.65
CA LEU A 331 35.79 16.53 -46.80
C LEU A 331 36.05 15.59 -47.99
N ASP A 332 34.99 15.13 -48.63
CA ASP A 332 35.12 14.32 -49.84
C ASP A 332 35.60 15.26 -50.94
N ASP A 333 36.89 15.18 -51.27
CA ASP A 333 37.54 16.00 -52.30
C ASP A 333 36.82 15.93 -53.64
N GLN A 334 36.12 14.83 -53.96
CA GLN A 334 35.32 14.74 -55.19
C GLN A 334 34.02 15.51 -55.07
N ALA A 335 33.35 15.44 -53.92
CA ALA A 335 32.14 16.21 -53.64
C ALA A 335 32.43 17.72 -53.64
N GLU A 336 33.52 18.15 -53.01
CA GLU A 336 33.93 19.57 -52.98
C GLU A 336 34.25 20.10 -54.39
N LYS A 337 34.96 19.32 -55.21
CA LYS A 337 35.20 19.68 -56.62
C LYS A 337 33.92 19.77 -57.44
N MET A 338 32.96 18.89 -57.18
CA MET A 338 31.65 18.92 -57.85
C MET A 338 30.84 20.15 -57.44
N VAL A 339 30.80 20.46 -56.14
CA VAL A 339 30.14 21.66 -55.61
C VAL A 339 30.76 22.92 -56.21
N GLN A 340 32.09 22.99 -56.28
CA GLN A 340 32.79 24.11 -56.91
C GLN A 340 32.40 24.26 -58.39
N ALA A 341 32.44 23.17 -59.17
CA ALA A 341 32.11 23.21 -60.59
C ALA A 341 30.66 23.65 -60.85
N ILE A 342 29.70 23.21 -60.03
CA ILE A 342 28.30 23.65 -60.12
C ILE A 342 28.19 25.13 -59.75
N THR A 343 28.89 25.56 -58.70
CA THR A 343 28.89 26.96 -58.27
C THR A 343 29.44 27.89 -59.34
N ASP A 344 30.54 27.50 -59.98
CA ASP A 344 31.15 28.27 -61.08
C ASP A 344 30.22 28.37 -62.29
N GLN A 345 29.50 27.29 -62.63
CA GLN A 345 28.50 27.30 -63.70
C GLN A 345 27.33 28.23 -63.40
N ILE A 346 26.85 28.24 -62.15
CA ILE A 346 25.78 29.13 -61.71
C ILE A 346 26.23 30.58 -61.78
N LEU A 347 27.43 30.89 -61.29
CA LEU A 347 27.98 32.25 -61.32
C LEU A 347 28.16 32.76 -62.75
N ALA A 348 28.67 31.90 -63.66
CA ALA A 348 28.81 32.22 -65.07
C ALA A 348 27.45 32.52 -65.75
N GLN A 349 26.39 31.79 -65.38
CA GLN A 349 25.02 32.05 -65.86
C GLN A 349 24.41 33.32 -65.25
N MET A 350 24.86 33.72 -64.05
CA MET A 350 24.43 34.94 -63.38
C MET A 350 25.18 36.20 -63.83
N GLY A 351 26.10 36.09 -64.81
CA GLY A 351 26.83 37.22 -65.37
C GLY A 351 27.82 37.87 -64.42
N LYS A 352 28.37 37.10 -63.47
CA LYS A 352 29.48 37.51 -62.60
C LYS A 352 30.77 36.78 -62.94
#